data_AF-A0AAU9JZS6-F1
#
_entry.id   AF-A0AAU9JZS6-F1
#
_cell.length_a   1.000
_cell.length_b   1.000
_cell.length_c   1.000
_cell.angle_alpha   90.00
_cell.angle_beta   90.00
_cell.angle_gamma   90.00
#
_symmetry.space_group_name_H-M   'P 1'
#
loop_
_entity.id
_entity.type
_entity.pdbx_description
1 polymer ?
#
loop_
_entity_poly.entity_id
_entity_poly.type
_entity_poly.pdbx_seq_one_letter_code
_entity_poly.pdbx_strand_id
1 'polypeptide(L)'
;MWRGIRLLSAPFRANYMLKPFPAAFSIRAFSASQSSVEVAIIDRLKETEGIKIDKLSPKSSFKEIGLDSLAQIELFSYLEEKFDVTLNDDDTEGVKGVNDLVRIILGKFK
;
A
#
# COMPACT_ATOMS: atom_id res chain seq x y z
N MET A 1 52.17 -54.08 -33.09
CA MET A 1 51.73 -53.95 -31.67
C MET A 1 52.09 -52.56 -31.19
N TRP A 2 51.10 -51.84 -30.64
CA TRP A 2 51.13 -50.64 -29.79
C TRP A 2 50.10 -49.59 -30.22
N ARG A 3 49.42 -49.08 -29.18
CA ARG A 3 48.06 -48.55 -29.14
C ARG A 3 48.07 -47.04 -29.32
N GLY A 4 47.08 -46.51 -30.05
CA GLY A 4 46.84 -45.06 -30.16
C GLY A 4 45.34 -44.78 -30.27
N ILE A 5 44.68 -44.71 -29.12
CA ILE A 5 43.25 -44.43 -28.97
C ILE A 5 43.02 -42.95 -29.33
N ARG A 6 42.28 -42.67 -30.42
CA ARG A 6 41.75 -41.32 -30.68
C ARG A 6 40.38 -41.20 -30.00
N LEU A 7 40.38 -40.69 -28.76
CA LEU A 7 39.19 -40.13 -28.14
C LEU A 7 38.95 -38.73 -28.75
N LEU A 8 38.11 -38.64 -29.78
CA LEU A 8 37.51 -37.35 -30.14
C LEU A 8 36.28 -37.14 -29.25
N SER A 9 36.48 -36.29 -28.26
CA SER A 9 35.47 -35.69 -27.40
C SER A 9 34.36 -35.03 -28.21
N ALA A 10 33.14 -35.57 -28.12
CA ALA A 10 31.94 -34.88 -28.57
C ALA A 10 31.69 -33.64 -27.68
N PRO A 11 31.42 -32.45 -28.23
CA PRO A 11 31.06 -31.30 -27.41
C PRO A 11 29.64 -31.48 -26.89
N PHE A 12 29.53 -31.84 -25.60
CA PHE A 12 28.30 -31.75 -24.84
C PHE A 12 28.01 -30.27 -24.59
N ARG A 13 27.15 -29.65 -25.41
CA ARG A 13 26.54 -28.36 -25.04
C ARG A 13 25.16 -28.18 -25.65
N ALA A 14 24.22 -29.00 -25.21
CA ALA A 14 22.80 -28.67 -25.29
C ALA A 14 22.53 -27.52 -24.31
N ASN A 15 22.65 -26.28 -24.78
CA ASN A 15 22.27 -25.11 -24.02
C ASN A 15 20.73 -25.01 -24.09
N TYR A 16 20.04 -25.66 -23.15
CA TYR A 16 18.61 -25.47 -22.95
C TYR A 16 18.38 -24.02 -22.52
N MET A 17 18.13 -23.13 -23.48
CA MET A 17 17.67 -21.77 -23.24
C MET A 17 16.21 -21.82 -22.74
N LEU A 18 16.03 -22.23 -21.49
CA LEU A 18 14.83 -21.92 -20.73
C LEU A 18 14.91 -20.43 -20.42
N LYS A 19 14.24 -19.61 -21.24
CA LYS A 19 13.96 -18.22 -20.89
C LYS A 19 13.27 -18.24 -19.52
N PRO A 20 13.82 -17.62 -18.47
CA PRO A 20 13.08 -17.51 -17.22
C PRO A 20 11.86 -16.63 -17.54
N PHE A 21 10.66 -17.20 -17.47
CA PHE A 21 9.45 -16.40 -17.37
C PHE A 21 9.65 -15.46 -16.18
N PRO A 22 9.47 -14.13 -16.32
CA PRO A 22 9.50 -13.25 -15.16
C PRO A 22 8.41 -13.72 -14.21
N ALA A 23 8.85 -14.20 -13.05
CA ALA A 23 7.99 -14.63 -11.96
C ALA A 23 6.98 -13.53 -11.69
N ALA A 24 5.69 -13.90 -11.67
CA ALA A 24 4.58 -13.04 -11.35
C ALA A 24 4.94 -12.18 -10.14
N PHE A 25 4.92 -10.86 -10.34
CA PHE A 25 5.18 -9.86 -9.32
C PHE A 25 4.42 -10.22 -8.05
N SER A 26 5.18 -10.44 -6.98
CA SER A 26 4.68 -10.70 -5.64
C SER A 26 3.90 -9.49 -5.12
N ILE A 27 2.62 -9.39 -5.45
CA ILE A 27 1.69 -8.44 -4.81
C ILE A 27 1.30 -9.07 -3.47
N ARG A 28 2.08 -8.88 -2.38
CA ARG A 28 1.58 -9.23 -1.03
C ARG A 28 2.31 -8.66 0.19
N ALA A 29 3.13 -7.61 0.06
CA ALA A 29 3.75 -6.95 1.22
C ALA A 29 3.16 -5.57 1.57
N PHE A 30 2.07 -5.13 0.91
CA PHE A 30 1.48 -3.79 1.12
C PHE A 30 0.30 -3.77 2.12
N SER A 31 -0.30 -4.93 2.40
CA SER A 31 -1.56 -4.98 3.16
C SER A 31 -1.43 -4.68 4.65
N ALA A 32 -0.27 -4.98 5.27
CA ALA A 32 -0.13 -4.91 6.72
C ALA A 32 -0.04 -3.48 7.25
N SER A 33 0.65 -2.59 6.54
CA SER A 33 0.74 -1.16 6.89
C SER A 33 -0.60 -0.44 6.64
N GLN A 34 -1.27 -0.76 5.53
CA GLN A 34 -2.56 -0.17 5.17
C GLN A 34 -3.63 -0.42 6.25
N SER A 35 -3.76 -1.65 6.73
CA SER A 35 -4.74 -1.99 7.76
C SER A 35 -4.52 -1.23 9.06
N SER A 36 -3.27 -0.95 9.44
CA SER A 36 -2.97 -0.22 10.68
C SER A 36 -3.40 1.24 10.59
N VAL A 37 -3.18 1.89 9.44
CA VAL A 37 -3.60 3.27 9.20
C VAL A 37 -5.13 3.36 9.15
N GLU A 38 -5.78 2.41 8.49
CA GLU A 38 -7.25 2.33 8.43
C GLU A 38 -7.87 2.20 9.82
N VAL A 39 -7.36 1.30 10.65
CA VAL A 39 -7.86 1.12 12.03
C VAL A 39 -7.69 2.41 12.85
N ALA A 40 -6.52 3.05 12.76
CA ALA A 40 -6.28 4.32 13.46
C ALA A 40 -7.27 5.42 13.06
N ILE A 41 -7.60 5.53 11.76
CA ILE A 41 -8.56 6.52 11.27
C ILE A 41 -9.98 6.17 11.73
N ILE A 42 -10.38 4.89 11.60
CA ILE A 42 -11.72 4.44 12.00
C ILE A 42 -11.93 4.65 13.50
N ASP A 43 -10.93 4.35 14.32
CA ASP A 43 -11.03 4.56 15.76
C ASP A 43 -11.14 6.05 16.10
N ARG A 44 -10.37 6.92 15.44
CA ARG A 44 -10.54 8.37 15.61
C ARG A 44 -11.93 8.85 15.20
N LEU A 45 -12.47 8.34 14.09
CA LEU A 45 -13.81 8.68 13.62
C LEU A 45 -14.93 8.18 14.54
N LYS A 46 -14.71 7.12 15.33
CA LYS A 46 -15.68 6.69 16.35
C LYS A 46 -15.72 7.63 17.55
N GLU A 47 -14.60 8.26 17.88
CA GLU A 47 -14.50 9.24 18.97
C GLU A 47 -15.12 10.58 18.58
N THR A 48 -15.16 10.91 17.28
CA THR A 48 -15.77 12.14 16.80
C THR A 48 -17.30 12.10 16.90
N GLU A 49 -17.87 13.02 17.66
CA GLU A 49 -19.33 13.15 17.78
C GLU A 49 -19.98 13.65 16.48
N GLY A 50 -21.18 13.14 16.17
CA GLY A 50 -21.95 13.57 14.98
C GLY A 50 -21.76 12.70 13.73
N ILE A 51 -20.93 11.66 13.80
CA ILE A 51 -20.69 10.72 12.70
C ILE A 51 -21.68 9.56 12.72
N LYS A 52 -22.20 9.19 11.55
CA LYS A 52 -23.08 8.02 11.40
C LYS A 52 -22.26 6.72 11.36
N ILE A 53 -22.10 6.09 12.53
CA ILE A 53 -21.35 4.83 12.70
C ILE A 53 -21.91 3.71 11.82
N ASP A 54 -23.21 3.70 11.56
CA ASP A 54 -23.84 2.69 10.69
C ASP A 54 -23.39 2.79 9.22
N LYS A 55 -22.84 3.94 8.82
CA LYS A 55 -22.33 4.20 7.46
C LYS A 55 -20.81 4.20 7.39
N LEU A 56 -20.13 3.97 8.50
CA LEU A 56 -18.67 3.97 8.57
C LEU A 56 -18.13 2.76 7.79
N SER A 57 -17.64 3.03 6.58
CA SER A 57 -17.02 2.04 5.70
C SER A 57 -15.70 2.60 5.17
N PRO A 58 -14.66 1.77 4.97
CA PRO A 58 -13.41 2.23 4.34
C PRO A 58 -13.61 2.77 2.91
N LYS A 59 -14.79 2.53 2.31
CA LYS A 59 -15.18 3.04 0.98
C LYS A 59 -16.10 4.26 1.02
N SER A 60 -16.69 4.61 2.17
CA SER A 60 -17.62 5.75 2.24
C SER A 60 -16.89 7.08 2.19
N SER A 61 -17.53 8.07 1.57
CA SER A 61 -17.00 9.44 1.53
C SER A 61 -17.33 10.19 2.83
N PHE A 62 -16.45 11.09 3.26
CA PHE A 62 -16.65 11.91 4.46
C PHE A 62 -17.98 12.67 4.47
N LYS A 63 -18.44 13.12 3.30
CA LYS A 63 -19.75 13.78 3.15
C LYS A 63 -20.93 12.85 3.47
N GLU A 64 -20.81 11.56 3.18
CA GLU A 64 -21.90 10.59 3.38
C GLU A 64 -22.06 10.17 4.84
N ILE A 65 -20.93 10.13 5.57
CA ILE A 65 -20.88 9.81 6.99
C ILE A 65 -21.22 11.04 7.85
N GLY A 66 -21.19 12.24 7.25
CA GLY A 66 -21.51 13.51 7.91
C GLY A 66 -20.32 14.11 8.65
N LEU A 67 -19.10 13.82 8.20
CA LEU A 67 -17.89 14.40 8.78
C LEU A 67 -17.79 15.87 8.35
N ASP A 68 -17.79 16.76 9.35
CA ASP A 68 -17.66 18.20 9.12
C ASP A 68 -16.24 18.59 8.66
N SER A 69 -16.10 19.74 7.99
CA SER A 69 -14.80 20.25 7.54
C SER A 69 -13.86 20.56 8.70
N LEU A 70 -14.38 20.97 9.87
CA LEU A 70 -13.55 21.17 11.06
C LEU A 70 -13.01 19.85 11.63
N ALA A 71 -13.84 18.81 11.64
CA ALA A 71 -13.44 17.48 12.08
C ALA A 71 -12.39 16.84 11.15
N GLN A 72 -12.40 17.21 9.86
CA GLN A 72 -11.35 16.79 8.91
C GLN A 72 -9.99 17.38 9.29
N ILE A 73 -9.93 18.67 9.66
CA ILE A 73 -8.69 19.33 10.10
C ILE A 73 -8.13 18.67 11.36
N GLU A 74 -9.00 18.33 12.32
CA GLU A 74 -8.60 17.61 13.53
C GLU A 74 -8.06 16.20 13.22
N LEU A 75 -8.71 15.48 12.29
CA LEU A 75 -8.26 14.16 11.86
C LEU A 75 -6.88 14.24 11.18
N PHE A 76 -6.62 15.24 10.35
CA PHE A 76 -5.33 15.40 9.68
C PHE A 76 -4.21 15.67 10.68
N SER A 77 -4.43 16.60 11.61
CA SER A 77 -3.44 16.90 12.66
C SER A 77 -3.13 15.68 13.53
N TYR A 78 -4.14 14.88 13.89
CA TYR A 78 -3.94 13.62 14.62
C TYR A 78 -3.10 12.61 13.83
N LEU A 79 -3.33 12.49 12.52
CA LEU A 79 -2.61 11.55 11.66
C LEU A 79 -1.17 12.02 11.42
N GLU A 80 -0.94 13.32 11.23
CA GLU A 80 0.39 13.91 11.14
C GLU A 80 1.23 13.61 12.39
N GLU A 81 0.68 13.83 13.58
CA GLU A 81 1.36 13.55 14.84
C GLU A 81 1.58 12.05 15.05
N LYS A 82 0.57 11.21 14.76
CA LYS A 82 0.63 9.76 14.99
C LYS A 82 1.64 9.05 14.08
N PHE A 83 1.80 9.53 12.86
CA PHE A 83 2.62 8.91 11.83
C PHE A 83 3.91 9.70 11.53
N ASP A 84 4.11 10.84 12.19
CA ASP A 84 5.25 11.75 11.99
C ASP A 84 5.42 12.16 10.52
N VAL A 85 4.30 12.56 9.90
CA VAL A 85 4.23 12.96 8.47
C VAL A 85 3.77 14.41 8.32
N THR A 86 4.19 15.05 7.23
CA THR A 86 3.71 16.39 6.86
C THR A 86 2.74 16.30 5.69
N LEU A 87 1.48 16.69 5.93
CA LEU A 87 0.43 16.79 4.93
C LEU A 87 0.30 18.26 4.50
N ASN A 88 0.48 18.52 3.22
CA ASN A 88 0.27 19.88 2.70
C ASN A 88 -1.22 20.10 2.43
N ASP A 89 -1.64 21.37 2.38
CA ASP A 89 -3.02 21.73 2.03
C ASP A 89 -3.44 21.13 0.67
N ASP A 90 -2.55 21.15 -0.33
CA ASP A 90 -2.79 20.53 -1.64
C ASP A 90 -3.11 19.03 -1.56
N ASP A 91 -2.50 18.30 -0.62
CA ASP A 91 -2.73 16.87 -0.43
C ASP A 91 -4.07 16.61 0.27
N THR A 92 -4.52 17.56 1.10
CA THR A 92 -5.69 17.41 1.98
C THR A 92 -6.99 17.99 1.39
N GLU A 93 -6.91 19.05 0.58
CA GLU A 93 -8.07 19.66 -0.09
C GLU A 93 -8.80 18.70 -1.06
N GLY A 94 -8.08 17.71 -1.61
CA GLY A 94 -8.63 16.74 -2.56
C GLY A 94 -9.28 15.50 -1.92
N VAL A 95 -9.19 15.35 -0.60
CA VAL A 95 -9.54 14.11 0.09
C VAL A 95 -11.06 13.93 0.18
N LYS A 96 -11.57 12.81 -0.35
CA LYS A 96 -13.01 12.53 -0.36
C LYS A 96 -13.41 11.48 0.67
N GLY A 97 -12.49 10.65 1.14
CA GLY A 97 -12.78 9.62 2.13
C GLY A 97 -11.53 8.99 2.76
N VAL A 98 -11.77 7.98 3.60
CA VAL A 98 -10.74 7.29 4.39
C VAL A 98 -9.65 6.67 3.50
N ASN A 99 -10.03 6.08 2.36
CA ASN A 99 -9.08 5.46 1.43
C ASN A 99 -8.04 6.46 0.89
N ASP A 100 -8.46 7.68 0.61
CA ASP A 100 -7.57 8.72 0.09
C ASP A 100 -6.53 9.11 1.14
N LEU A 101 -6.93 9.27 2.40
CA LEU A 101 -6.00 9.53 3.51
C LEU A 101 -4.99 8.41 3.68
N VAL A 102 -5.47 7.17 3.68
CA VAL A 102 -4.60 5.99 3.80
C VAL A 102 -3.58 5.98 2.66
N ARG A 103 -3.99 6.31 1.43
CA ARG A 103 -3.08 6.40 0.28
C ARG A 103 -2.04 7.50 0.44
N ILE A 104 -2.45 8.69 0.88
CA ILE A 104 -1.53 9.82 1.06
C ILE A 104 -0.49 9.48 2.12
N ILE A 105 -0.93 8.99 3.29
CA ILE A 105 -0.06 8.60 4.39
C ILE A 105 0.93 7.51 3.95
N LEU A 106 0.45 6.47 3.28
CA LEU A 106 1.33 5.40 2.74
C LEU A 106 2.30 5.91 1.67
N GLY A 107 1.93 6.96 0.92
CA GLY A 107 2.79 7.62 -0.05
C GLY A 107 3.93 8.41 0.59
N LYS A 108 3.74 8.93 1.81
CA LYS A 108 4.76 9.70 2.55
C LYS A 108 5.82 8.82 3.21
N PHE A 109 5.50 7.54 3.51
CA PHE A 109 6.42 6.58 4.13
C PHE A 109 7.48 5.96 3.20
N LYS A 110 7.61 6.47 1.98
CA LYS A 110 8.38 5.82 0.91
C LYS A 110 9.80 6.34 0.78
#